data_AF-A0A0U3I137-F1
#
_entry.id   AF-A0A0U3I137-F1
#
_cell.length_a   1.000
_cell.length_b   1.000
_cell.length_c   1.000
_cell.angle_alpha   90.00
_cell.angle_beta   90.00
_cell.angle_gamma   90.00
#
_symmetry.space_group_name_H-M   'P 1'
#
loop_
_entity.id
_entity.type
_entity.pdbx_description
1 polymer ?
#
loop_
_entity_poly.entity_id
_entity_poly.type
_entity_poly.pdbx_seq_one_letter_code
_entity_poly.pdbx_strand_id
1 'polypeptide(L)' 'MSVYLAAPKSAIKDIASRHEVVQQLIDNEWLCVFQWQPSGEISGFYHQRWWPVFAPEDR' A
#
# COMPACT_ATOMS: atom_id res chain seq x y z
N MET A 1 -5.82 -10.17 -3.13
CA MET A 1 -6.16 -9.25 -4.24
C MET A 1 -5.22 -8.06 -4.17
N SER A 2 -4.72 -7.54 -5.29
CA SER A 2 -3.77 -6.42 -5.29
C SER A 2 -4.36 -5.18 -5.97
N VAL A 3 -4.14 -4.02 -5.38
CA VAL A 3 -4.58 -2.73 -5.93
C VAL A 3 -3.41 -1.74 -6.00
N TYR A 4 -3.34 -0.97 -7.08
CA TYR A 4 -2.35 0.08 -7.28
C TYR A 4 -3.06 1.42 -7.30
N LEU A 5 -2.70 2.29 -6.36
CA LEU A 5 -3.37 3.55 -6.11
C LEU A 5 -2.44 4.72 -6.47
N ALA A 6 -2.87 5.54 -7.43
CA ALA A 6 -2.26 6.83 -7.73
C ALA A 6 -2.82 7.90 -6.78
N ALA A 7 -2.48 7.79 -5.49
CA ALA A 7 -2.93 8.71 -4.45
C ALA A 7 -1.82 9.00 -3.42
N PRO A 8 -1.92 10.10 -2.64
CA PRO A 8 -0.97 10.39 -1.58
C PRO A 8 -0.94 9.28 -0.51
N LYS A 9 0.27 8.93 -0.04
CA LYS A 9 0.46 7.97 1.07
C LYS A 9 -0.35 8.33 2.32
N SER A 10 -0.49 9.62 2.60
CA SER A 10 -1.30 10.12 3.72
C SER A 10 -2.79 9.79 3.57
N ALA A 11 -3.36 9.96 2.37
CA ALA A 11 -4.77 9.67 2.11
C ALA A 11 -5.07 8.16 2.21
N ILE A 12 -4.19 7.32 1.67
CA ILE A 12 -4.32 5.86 1.76
C ILE A 12 -4.27 5.41 3.23
N LYS A 13 -3.28 5.90 3.99
CA LYS A 13 -3.14 5.60 5.43
C LYS A 13 -4.36 6.06 6.22
N ASP A 14 -4.84 7.26 5.95
CA ASP A 14 -6.00 7.84 6.62
C ASP A 14 -7.26 6.99 6.41
N ILE A 15 -7.58 6.61 5.17
CA ILE A 15 -8.69 5.68 4.86
C ILE A 15 -8.51 4.34 5.59
N ALA A 16 -7.32 3.74 5.51
CA ALA A 16 -7.08 2.45 6.18
C ALA A 16 -7.27 2.56 7.70
N SER A 17 -6.83 3.65 8.32
CA SER A 17 -6.99 3.88 9.77
C SER A 17 -8.43 4.21 10.20
N ARG A 18 -9.24 4.81 9.32
CA ARG A 18 -10.64 5.16 9.61
C ARG A 18 -11.60 3.98 9.49
N HIS A 19 -11.24 2.98 8.69
CA HIS A 19 -12.12 1.86 8.37
C HIS A 19 -11.50 0.54 8.82
N GLU A 20 -11.95 0.03 9.97
CA GLU A 20 -11.44 -1.20 10.58
C GLU A 20 -11.44 -2.38 9.60
N VAL A 21 -12.51 -2.56 8.82
CA VAL A 21 -12.59 -3.64 7.83
C VAL A 21 -11.49 -3.52 6.78
N VAL A 22 -11.21 -2.31 6.28
CA VAL A 22 -10.14 -2.09 5.30
C VAL A 22 -8.78 -2.42 5.93
N GLN A 23 -8.55 -1.99 7.17
CA GLN A 23 -7.34 -2.33 7.90
C GLN A 23 -7.20 -3.85 8.06
N GLN A 24 -8.24 -4.55 8.48
CA GLN A 24 -8.23 -6.00 8.64
C GLN A 24 -7.95 -6.73 7.32
N LEU A 25 -8.51 -6.26 6.19
CA LEU A 25 -8.22 -6.84 4.87
C LEU A 25 -6.73 -6.71 4.51
N ILE A 26 -6.13 -5.57 4.83
CA ILE A 26 -4.71 -5.31 4.58
C ILE A 26 -3.83 -6.16 5.51
N ASP A 27 -4.12 -6.13 6.80
CA ASP A 27 -3.34 -6.80 7.84
C ASP A 27 -3.42 -8.34 7.76
N ASN A 28 -4.49 -8.90 7.19
CA ASN A 28 -4.62 -10.34 6.91
C ASN A 28 -4.18 -10.72 5.49
N GLU A 29 -3.54 -9.82 4.75
CA GLU A 29 -3.03 -10.03 3.39
C GLU A 29 -4.10 -10.39 2.34
N TRP A 30 -5.38 -10.15 2.63
CA TRP A 30 -6.47 -10.35 1.67
C TRP A 30 -6.50 -9.22 0.62
N LEU A 31 -6.08 -8.02 1.02
CA LEU A 31 -5.90 -6.84 0.17
C LEU A 31 -4.48 -6.30 0.27
N CYS A 32 -3.68 -6.51 -0.78
CA CYS A 32 -2.36 -5.91 -0.91
C CYS A 32 -2.49 -4.52 -1.54
N VAL A 33 -2.10 -3.49 -0.80
CA VAL A 33 -2.21 -2.09 -1.24
C VAL A 33 -0.84 -1.57 -1.65
N PHE A 34 -0.75 -1.08 -2.88
CA PHE A 34 0.45 -0.45 -3.42
C PHE A 34 0.14 1.00 -3.79
N GLN A 35 1.00 1.91 -3.38
CA GLN A 35 1.00 3.28 -3.88
C GLN A 35 1.93 3.37 -5.08
N TRP A 36 1.45 4.00 -6.14
CA TRP A 36 2.21 4.22 -7.36
C TRP A 36 2.38 5.72 -7.60
N GLN A 37 3.64 6.15 -7.70
CA GLN A 37 3.99 7.52 -8.02
C GLN A 37 4.20 7.71 -9.53
N PRO A 38 3.97 8.92 -10.07
CA PRO A 38 4.28 9.24 -11.47
C PRO A 38 5.74 9.02 -11.85
N SER A 39 6.66 9.05 -10.87
CA SER A 39 8.08 8.71 -11.06
C SER A 39 8.35 7.24 -11.39
N GLY A 40 7.35 6.36 -11.22
CA GLY A 40 7.49 4.92 -11.34
C GLY A 40 7.78 4.21 -10.01
N GLU A 41 8.05 4.95 -8.93
CA GLU A 41 8.27 4.35 -7.61
C GLU A 41 6.98 3.69 -7.09
N ILE A 42 7.13 2.48 -6.54
CA ILE A 42 6.06 1.71 -5.91
C ILE A 42 6.40 1.47 -4.44
N SER A 43 5.42 1.68 -3.56
CA SER A 43 5.53 1.33 -2.15
C SER A 43 4.34 0.49 -1.71
N GLY A 44 4.59 -0.60 -0.99
CA GLY A 44 3.54 -1.41 -0.36
C GLY A 44 3.11 -0.81 0.97
N PHE A 45 1.82 -0.90 1.30
CA PHE A 45 1.27 -0.51 2.59
C PHE A 45 0.80 -1.74 3.36
N TYR A 46 1.38 -1.97 4.54
CA TYR A 46 1.08 -3.12 5.39
C TYR A 46 1.37 -2.79 6.86
N HIS A 47 0.51 -3.23 7.79
CA HIS A 47 0.65 -2.96 9.23
C HIS A 47 0.93 -1.49 9.56
N GLN A 48 0.16 -0.59 8.93
CA GLN A 48 0.28 0.87 9.10
C GLN A 48 1.66 1.46 8.73
N ARG A 49 2.45 0.71 7.95
CA ARG A 49 3.80 1.07 7.51
C ARG A 49 3.92 0.98 6.00
N TRP A 50 4.87 1.76 5.48
CA TRP A 50 5.23 1.75 4.07
C TRP A 50 6.51 0.96 3.88
N TRP A 51 6.52 0.10 2.88
CA TRP A 51 7.66 -0.71 2.50
C TRP A 51 8.05 -0.38 1.05
N PRO A 52 9.33 -0.08 0.76
CA PRO A 52 9.77 0.03 -0.61
C PRO A 52 9.61 -1.32 -1.31
N VAL A 53 9.11 -1.30 -2.55
CA VAL A 53 9.07 -2.49 -3.40
C VAL A 53 10.23 -2.38 -4.38
N PHE A 54 11.17 -3.31 -4.28
CA PHE A 54 12.30 -3.40 -5.19
C PHE A 54 11.97 -4.35 -6.33
N ALA A 55 12.34 -3.99 -7.57
CA ALA A 55 12.23 -4.91 -8.67
C ALA A 55 13.25 -6.05 -8.48
N PRO A 56 13.00 -7.25 -9.04
CA PRO A 56 13.96 -8.35 -9.00
C PRO A 56 15.34 -7.98 -9.58
N GLU A 57 15.40 -6.97 -10.45
CA GLU A 57 16.60 -6.46 -11.12
C GLU A 57 17.48 -5.60 -10.20
N ASP A 58 16.95 -5.15 -9.05
CA ASP A 58 17.65 -4.31 -8.08
C ASP A 58 18.39 -5.12 -6.98
N ARG A 59 18.48 -6.46 -7.11
CA ARG A 59 19.11 -7.38 -6.16
C ARG A 59 20.47 -7.91 -6.60
#